data_AF-A0A934DRG0-F1
#
_entry.id   AF-A0A934DRG0-F1
#
_cell.length_a   1.000
_cell.length_b   1.000
_cell.length_c   1.000
_cell.angle_alpha   90.00
_cell.angle_beta   90.00
_cell.angle_gamma   90.00
#
_symmetry.space_group_name_H-M   'P 1'
#
loop_
_entity.id
_entity.type
_entity.pdbx_description
1 polymer ?
#
loop_
_entity_poly.entity_id
_entity_poly.type
_entity_poly.pdbx_seq_one_letter_code
_entity_poly.pdbx_strand_id
1 'polypeptide(L)'
;MPPTRGQIADKVRQLRKQRAWTQAELSKRLGLSQSRLSEIESGRGSFTAEQFLQILQLFNVGVDQFSSQAPDHHAELQNVLARLGASHLRELEQVLPSQRLEAVGNAVREGLILGGPRLVTALAPVLVLHIDAVNLHAIRAKLATLGLDRRLDWLVDNTAHAVREELGSRLPQEWARRYRRALVVLQSSLDFLEHRERASADAALPPDLLDSHIRTKSTLRAVLAESSPISRRWGIATSLQPQDFVDALRAARESG
;
A
#
# COMPACT_ATOMS: atom_id res chain seq x y z
N MET A 1 -12.30 2.73 14.39
CA MET A 1 -12.65 3.12 15.77
C MET A 1 -11.46 2.89 16.70
N PRO A 2 -11.13 3.84 17.59
CA PRO A 2 -10.06 3.66 18.58
C PRO A 2 -10.36 2.47 19.51
N PRO A 3 -9.33 1.77 20.02
CA PRO A 3 -9.55 0.64 20.91
C PRO A 3 -10.25 1.10 22.19
N THR A 4 -11.24 0.33 22.60
CA THR A 4 -11.95 0.56 23.86
C THR A 4 -11.03 0.33 25.06
N ARG A 5 -11.36 0.95 26.19
CA ARG A 5 -10.62 0.76 27.46
C ARG A 5 -10.49 -0.72 27.85
N GLY A 6 -11.53 -1.51 27.59
CA GLY A 6 -11.53 -2.96 27.83
C GLY A 6 -10.53 -3.70 26.94
N GLN A 7 -10.48 -3.39 25.64
CA GLN A 7 -9.52 -4.01 24.72
C GLN A 7 -8.08 -3.69 25.09
N ILE A 8 -7.80 -2.46 25.52
CA ILE A 8 -6.48 -2.09 26.04
C ILE A 8 -6.15 -2.92 27.28
N ALA A 9 -7.07 -2.99 28.24
CA ALA A 9 -6.87 -3.75 29.48
C ALA A 9 -6.63 -5.25 29.22
N ASP A 10 -7.39 -5.86 28.32
CA ASP A 10 -7.24 -7.27 27.93
C ASP A 10 -5.88 -7.54 27.28
N LYS A 11 -5.43 -6.64 26.39
CA LYS A 11 -4.12 -6.78 25.74
C LYS A 11 -2.98 -6.64 26.76
N VAL A 12 -3.06 -5.68 27.69
CA VAL A 12 -2.06 -5.56 28.78
C VAL A 12 -2.04 -6.82 29.64
N ARG A 13 -3.22 -7.37 29.97
CA ARG A 13 -3.33 -8.63 30.70
C ARG A 13 -2.69 -9.80 29.96
N GLN A 14 -2.85 -9.88 28.64
CA GLN A 14 -2.18 -10.90 27.81
C GLN A 14 -0.66 -10.74 27.84
N LEU A 15 -0.14 -9.54 27.58
CA LEU A 15 1.31 -9.25 27.59
C LEU A 15 1.94 -9.58 28.95
N ARG A 16 1.24 -9.23 30.04
CA ARG A 16 1.64 -9.58 31.40
C ARG A 16 1.76 -11.10 31.60
N LYS A 17 0.75 -11.85 31.16
CA LYS A 17 0.73 -13.31 31.27
C LYS A 17 1.82 -13.96 30.40
N GLN A 18 2.09 -13.44 29.21
CA GLN A 18 3.17 -13.93 28.33
C GLN A 18 4.56 -13.77 28.98
N ARG A 19 4.74 -12.74 29.80
CA ARG A 19 5.95 -12.51 30.62
C ARG A 19 5.92 -13.27 31.95
N ALA A 20 4.90 -14.09 32.21
CA ALA A 20 4.65 -14.78 33.48
C ALA A 20 4.58 -13.86 34.71
N TRP A 21 4.21 -12.58 34.54
CA TRP A 21 4.11 -11.63 35.64
C TRP A 21 2.76 -11.71 36.35
N THR A 22 2.80 -11.55 37.67
CA THR A 22 1.63 -11.33 38.52
C THR A 22 1.11 -9.89 38.38
N GLN A 23 -0.12 -9.65 38.85
CA GLN A 23 -0.67 -8.29 38.91
C GLN A 23 0.18 -7.38 39.81
N ALA A 24 0.68 -7.88 40.95
CA ALA A 24 1.52 -7.10 41.86
C ALA A 24 2.85 -6.68 41.20
N GLU A 25 3.42 -7.54 40.36
CA GLU A 25 4.65 -7.25 39.63
C GLU A 25 4.47 -6.20 38.54
N LEU A 26 3.39 -6.27 37.76
CA LEU A 26 3.11 -5.24 36.76
C LEU A 26 2.73 -3.92 37.44
N SER A 27 1.93 -3.95 38.50
CA SER A 27 1.49 -2.73 39.18
C SER A 27 2.68 -1.94 39.75
N LYS A 28 3.66 -2.63 40.36
CA LYS A 28 4.92 -1.99 40.81
C LYS A 28 5.68 -1.30 39.68
N ARG A 29 5.77 -1.93 38.50
CA ARG A 29 6.47 -1.38 37.33
C ARG A 29 5.77 -0.16 36.73
N LEU A 30 4.45 -0.08 36.90
CA LEU A 30 3.62 1.03 36.39
C LEU A 30 3.32 2.11 37.44
N GLY A 31 3.88 2.01 38.65
CA GLY A 31 3.57 2.94 39.75
C GLY A 31 2.10 2.88 40.21
N LEU A 32 1.48 1.71 40.10
CA LEU A 32 0.08 1.46 40.43
C LEU A 32 -0.06 0.57 41.67
N SER A 33 -1.17 0.70 42.40
CA SER A 33 -1.58 -0.32 43.36
C SER A 33 -2.06 -1.59 42.65
N GLN A 34 -1.88 -2.76 43.26
CA GLN A 34 -2.37 -4.02 42.71
C GLN A 34 -3.90 -3.99 42.53
N SER A 35 -4.62 -3.41 43.49
CA SER A 35 -6.08 -3.24 43.40
C SER A 35 -6.47 -2.44 42.16
N ARG A 36 -5.76 -1.34 41.89
CA ARG A 36 -6.02 -0.52 40.70
C ARG A 36 -5.76 -1.27 39.40
N LEU A 37 -4.69 -2.07 39.34
CA LEU A 37 -4.44 -2.91 38.16
C LEU A 37 -5.55 -3.96 37.98
N SER A 38 -6.04 -4.56 39.06
CA SER A 38 -7.16 -5.51 39.02
C SER A 38 -8.45 -4.87 38.52
N GLU A 39 -8.78 -3.66 38.98
CA GLU A 39 -9.93 -2.88 38.48
C GLU A 39 -9.82 -2.65 36.98
N ILE A 40 -8.66 -2.21 36.50
CA ILE A 40 -8.40 -1.94 35.08
C ILE A 40 -8.55 -3.24 34.27
N GLU A 41 -7.90 -4.33 34.67
CA GLU A 41 -8.00 -5.63 33.99
C GLU A 41 -9.41 -6.26 34.04
N SER A 42 -10.27 -5.80 34.95
CA SER A 42 -11.70 -6.17 35.02
C SER A 42 -12.62 -5.24 34.24
N GLY A 43 -12.07 -4.27 33.49
CA GLY A 43 -12.82 -3.31 32.69
C GLY A 43 -13.42 -2.14 33.48
N ARG A 44 -13.15 -2.03 34.78
CA ARG A 44 -13.67 -0.98 35.68
C ARG A 44 -12.72 0.22 35.85
N GLY A 45 -11.66 0.27 35.07
CA GLY A 45 -10.67 1.35 35.08
C GLY A 45 -9.99 1.55 33.73
N SER A 46 -9.15 2.56 33.63
CA SER A 46 -8.25 2.80 32.49
C SER A 46 -6.86 3.18 32.97
N PHE A 47 -5.86 2.89 32.13
CA PHE A 47 -4.52 3.46 32.27
C PHE A 47 -4.54 4.95 31.92
N THR A 48 -3.65 5.73 32.53
CA THR A 48 -3.34 7.09 32.05
C THR A 48 -2.50 7.02 30.77
N ALA A 49 -2.33 8.15 30.09
CA ALA A 49 -1.47 8.24 28.91
C ALA A 49 -0.01 7.87 29.26
N GLU A 50 0.49 8.34 30.40
CA GLU A 50 1.85 8.06 30.89
C GLU A 50 2.05 6.58 31.18
N GLN A 51 1.07 5.96 31.87
CA GLN A 51 1.08 4.51 32.13
C GLN A 51 1.02 3.71 30.82
N PHE A 52 0.25 4.17 29.84
CA PHE A 52 0.19 3.54 28.54
C PHE A 52 1.55 3.62 27.81
N LEU A 53 2.22 4.78 27.80
CA LEU A 53 3.56 4.91 27.25
C LEU A 53 4.58 4.01 27.96
N GLN A 54 4.51 3.91 29.29
CA GLN A 54 5.34 2.99 30.06
C GLN A 54 5.08 1.53 29.69
N ILE A 55 3.82 1.14 29.46
CA ILE A 55 3.45 -0.20 29.00
C ILE A 55 4.10 -0.51 27.65
N LEU A 56 4.04 0.42 26.68
CA LEU A 56 4.66 0.24 25.35
C LEU A 56 6.17 -0.03 25.49
N GLN A 57 6.85 0.77 26.31
CA GLN A 57 8.28 0.61 26.59
C GLN A 57 8.58 -0.70 27.33
N LEU A 58 7.84 -1.00 28.40
CA LEU A 58 8.06 -2.14 29.27
C LEU A 58 7.90 -3.47 28.53
N PHE A 59 6.93 -3.55 27.63
CA PHE A 59 6.66 -4.75 26.82
C PHE A 59 7.38 -4.74 25.47
N ASN A 60 8.05 -3.65 25.10
CA ASN A 60 8.68 -3.44 23.80
C ASN A 60 7.70 -3.69 22.65
N VAL A 61 6.55 -3.01 22.70
CA VAL A 61 5.46 -3.15 21.73
C VAL A 61 5.04 -1.77 21.21
N GLY A 62 4.60 -1.70 19.95
CA GLY A 62 3.99 -0.51 19.39
C GLY A 62 2.50 -0.38 19.73
N VAL A 63 1.93 0.79 19.41
CA VAL A 63 0.50 1.10 19.62
C VAL A 63 -0.40 0.19 18.76
N ASP A 64 0.11 -0.29 17.63
CA ASP A 64 -0.54 -1.22 16.71
C ASP A 64 -1.01 -2.51 17.41
N GLN A 65 -0.26 -2.97 18.42
CA GLN A 65 -0.59 -4.18 19.19
C GLN A 65 -1.89 -4.06 20.00
N PHE A 66 -2.35 -2.83 20.24
CA PHE A 66 -3.56 -2.52 20.99
C PHE A 66 -4.74 -2.18 20.09
N SER A 67 -4.55 -2.17 18.76
CA SER A 67 -5.66 -2.02 17.81
C SER A 67 -6.44 -3.33 17.73
N SER A 68 -7.76 -3.24 17.88
CA SER A 68 -8.67 -4.39 17.81
C SER A 68 -9.09 -4.79 16.40
N GLN A 69 -8.62 -4.07 15.38
CA GLN A 69 -8.86 -4.42 13.98
C GLN A 69 -7.59 -5.07 13.43
N ALA A 70 -7.75 -6.20 12.73
CA ALA A 70 -6.75 -6.55 11.71
C ALA A 70 -6.57 -5.28 10.85
N PRO A 71 -5.32 -4.81 10.64
CA PRO A 71 -5.13 -3.55 9.93
C PRO A 71 -5.88 -3.62 8.61
N ASP A 72 -6.75 -2.65 8.36
CA ASP A 72 -7.35 -2.50 7.04
C ASP A 72 -6.26 -1.97 6.10
N HIS A 73 -5.44 -2.90 5.59
CA HIS A 73 -4.30 -2.60 4.74
C HIS A 73 -4.73 -1.85 3.47
N HIS A 74 -5.97 -2.01 3.01
CA HIS A 74 -6.50 -1.26 1.87
C HIS A 74 -6.75 0.20 2.26
N ALA A 75 -7.41 0.43 3.39
CA ALA A 75 -7.69 1.79 3.88
C ALA A 75 -6.41 2.52 4.27
N GLU A 76 -5.45 1.82 4.86
CA GLU A 76 -4.15 2.38 5.22
C GLU A 76 -3.38 2.80 3.97
N LEU A 77 -3.29 1.91 2.98
CA LEU A 77 -2.65 2.21 1.71
C LEU A 77 -3.36 3.36 1.00
N GLN A 78 -4.70 3.41 1.01
CA GLN A 78 -5.47 4.51 0.43
C GLN A 78 -5.04 5.86 1.04
N ASN A 79 -4.94 5.95 2.36
CA ASN A 79 -4.51 7.17 3.05
C ASN A 79 -3.06 7.56 2.74
N VAL A 80 -2.18 6.57 2.52
CA VAL A 80 -0.79 6.83 2.13
C VAL A 80 -0.73 7.34 0.69
N LEU A 81 -1.41 6.67 -0.24
CA LEU A 81 -1.43 7.08 -1.65
C LEU A 81 -2.05 8.47 -1.83
N ALA A 82 -3.12 8.80 -1.10
CA ALA A 82 -3.71 10.14 -1.07
C ALA A 82 -2.67 11.21 -0.73
N ARG A 83 -1.90 11.00 0.35
CA ARG A 83 -0.83 11.91 0.80
C ARG A 83 0.37 11.99 -0.14
N LEU A 84 0.62 10.93 -0.91
CA LEU A 84 1.64 10.89 -1.96
C LEU A 84 1.12 11.44 -3.31
N GLY A 85 -0.05 12.09 -3.30
CA GLY A 85 -0.58 12.85 -4.42
C GLY A 85 -1.52 12.09 -5.35
N ALA A 86 -2.01 10.91 -4.95
CA ALA A 86 -3.29 10.40 -5.45
C ALA A 86 -4.46 11.11 -4.73
N SER A 87 -4.49 12.43 -4.80
CA SER A 87 -5.43 13.33 -4.09
C SER A 87 -6.91 13.05 -4.37
N HIS A 88 -7.23 12.38 -5.48
CA HIS A 88 -8.57 11.90 -5.80
C HIS A 88 -9.05 10.74 -4.89
N LEU A 89 -8.14 10.11 -4.13
CA LEU A 89 -8.49 9.18 -3.07
C LEU A 89 -8.93 9.96 -1.82
N ARG A 90 -10.16 9.70 -1.34
CA ARG A 90 -10.65 10.30 -0.09
C ARG A 90 -9.95 9.65 1.10
N GLU A 91 -9.27 10.42 1.93
CA GLU A 91 -8.70 9.90 3.17
C GLU A 91 -9.80 9.42 4.13
N LEU A 92 -9.52 8.35 4.87
CA LEU A 92 -10.37 7.78 5.90
C LEU A 92 -9.86 8.21 7.27
N GLU A 93 -10.63 9.07 7.96
CA GLU A 93 -10.23 9.74 9.22
C GLU A 93 -9.82 8.79 10.35
N GLN A 94 -10.29 7.54 10.34
CA GLN A 94 -10.08 6.59 11.43
C GLN A 94 -8.92 5.61 11.22
N VAL A 95 -8.07 5.83 10.20
CA VAL A 95 -6.98 4.91 9.86
C VAL A 95 -5.62 5.58 10.09
N LEU A 96 -4.89 5.04 11.07
CA LEU A 96 -3.57 5.54 11.46
C LEU A 96 -2.51 5.14 10.42
N PRO A 97 -1.56 6.04 10.08
CA PRO A 97 -0.44 5.71 9.22
C PRO A 97 0.51 4.72 9.90
N SER A 98 0.95 3.66 9.21
CA SER A 98 2.17 2.93 9.62
C SER A 98 3.42 3.54 9.00
N GLN A 99 4.50 3.52 9.78
CA GLN A 99 5.85 3.90 9.31
C GLN A 99 6.34 3.00 8.16
N ARG A 100 5.79 1.78 8.01
CA ARG A 100 6.17 0.82 6.96
C ARG A 100 5.94 1.38 5.56
N LEU A 101 4.90 2.21 5.38
CA LEU A 101 4.45 2.72 4.08
C LEU A 101 4.91 4.14 3.79
N GLU A 102 5.67 4.79 4.68
CA GLU A 102 6.13 6.17 4.48
C GLU A 102 7.04 6.31 3.25
N ALA A 103 7.83 5.27 2.94
CA ALA A 103 8.64 5.25 1.73
C ALA A 103 7.74 4.97 0.50
N VAL A 104 7.74 5.87 -0.48
CA VAL A 104 6.95 5.76 -1.73
C VAL A 104 7.11 4.39 -2.39
N GLY A 105 8.33 3.85 -2.43
CA GLY A 105 8.57 2.53 -3.04
C GLY A 105 7.91 1.37 -2.28
N ASN A 106 7.70 1.49 -0.96
CA ASN A 106 6.94 0.51 -0.21
C ASN A 106 5.44 0.62 -0.51
N ALA A 107 4.89 1.84 -0.57
CA ALA A 107 3.49 2.06 -0.93
C ALA A 107 3.16 1.51 -2.34
N VAL A 108 4.01 1.79 -3.33
CA VAL A 108 3.87 1.25 -4.69
C VAL A 108 3.91 -0.28 -4.68
N ARG A 109 4.86 -0.88 -3.96
CA ARG A 109 4.96 -2.34 -3.84
C ARG A 109 3.70 -2.96 -3.25
N GLU A 110 3.21 -2.43 -2.13
CA GLU A 110 2.02 -2.96 -1.46
C GLU A 110 0.77 -2.78 -2.31
N GLY A 111 0.63 -1.67 -3.04
CA GLY A 111 -0.51 -1.48 -3.96
C GLY A 111 -0.55 -2.52 -5.07
N LEU A 112 0.61 -2.87 -5.64
CA LEU A 112 0.72 -3.92 -6.64
C LEU A 112 0.48 -5.33 -6.06
N ILE A 113 0.78 -5.55 -4.79
CA ILE A 113 0.51 -6.83 -4.11
C ILE A 113 -0.99 -6.97 -3.82
N LEU A 114 -1.61 -5.94 -3.24
CA LEU A 114 -3.04 -5.97 -2.87
C LEU A 114 -3.96 -6.04 -4.09
N GLY A 115 -3.59 -5.40 -5.21
CA GLY A 115 -4.29 -5.56 -6.49
C GLY A 115 -5.69 -4.93 -6.57
N GLY A 116 -6.06 -4.06 -5.63
CA GLY A 116 -7.34 -3.35 -5.66
C GLY A 116 -7.40 -2.36 -6.83
N PRO A 117 -8.37 -2.44 -7.77
CA PRO A 117 -8.36 -1.64 -9.01
C PRO A 117 -8.13 -0.14 -8.80
N ARG A 118 -8.87 0.44 -7.85
CA ARG A 118 -8.75 1.85 -7.47
C ARG A 118 -7.39 2.22 -6.87
N LEU A 119 -6.79 1.34 -6.09
CA LEU A 119 -5.48 1.59 -5.47
C LEU A 119 -4.36 1.44 -6.49
N VAL A 120 -4.48 0.48 -7.41
CA VAL A 120 -3.53 0.23 -8.48
C VAL A 120 -3.47 1.40 -9.45
N THR A 121 -4.60 1.93 -9.90
CA THR A 121 -4.63 3.09 -10.83
C THR A 121 -4.10 4.36 -10.15
N ALA A 122 -4.36 4.52 -8.86
CA ALA A 122 -3.80 5.59 -8.03
C ALA A 122 -2.27 5.55 -7.89
N LEU A 123 -1.61 4.43 -8.21
CA LEU A 123 -0.14 4.39 -8.25
C LEU A 123 0.45 5.22 -9.39
N ALA A 124 -0.27 5.44 -10.49
CA ALA A 124 0.21 6.25 -11.61
C ALA A 124 0.52 7.71 -11.21
N PRO A 125 -0.41 8.48 -10.59
CA PRO A 125 -0.09 9.84 -10.13
C PRO A 125 1.01 9.85 -9.07
N VAL A 126 1.03 8.87 -8.15
CA VAL A 126 2.09 8.75 -7.14
C VAL A 126 3.46 8.55 -7.81
N LEU A 127 3.56 7.66 -8.80
CA LEU A 127 4.80 7.45 -9.56
C LEU A 127 5.24 8.71 -10.29
N VAL A 128 4.31 9.41 -10.96
CA VAL A 128 4.62 10.64 -11.71
C VAL A 128 5.11 11.75 -10.78
N LEU A 129 4.45 11.93 -9.63
CA LEU A 129 4.79 12.99 -8.69
C LEU A 129 6.13 12.77 -7.99
N HIS A 130 6.51 11.51 -7.79
CA HIS A 130 7.71 11.10 -7.04
C HIS A 130 8.77 10.40 -7.91
N ILE A 131 8.72 10.56 -9.24
CA ILE A 131 9.53 9.77 -10.17
C ILE A 131 11.04 9.86 -9.91
N ASP A 132 11.53 11.01 -9.43
CA ASP A 132 12.94 11.24 -9.12
C ASP A 132 13.39 10.64 -7.77
N ALA A 133 12.44 10.35 -6.87
CA ALA A 133 12.71 9.76 -5.56
C ALA A 133 12.48 8.24 -5.52
N VAL A 134 11.80 7.69 -6.53
CA VAL A 134 11.43 6.28 -6.59
C VAL A 134 12.52 5.46 -7.27
N ASN A 135 13.01 4.43 -6.58
CA ASN A 135 13.93 3.45 -7.16
C ASN A 135 13.14 2.25 -7.75
N LEU A 136 12.79 2.35 -9.04
CA LEU A 136 12.05 1.30 -9.77
C LEU A 136 12.80 -0.05 -9.77
N HIS A 137 14.13 -0.04 -9.84
CA HIS A 137 14.93 -1.26 -9.80
C HIS A 137 14.80 -1.99 -8.46
N ALA A 138 14.84 -1.26 -7.35
CA ALA A 138 14.68 -1.83 -6.01
C ALA A 138 13.27 -2.38 -5.78
N ILE A 139 12.22 -1.69 -6.28
CA ILE A 139 10.83 -2.18 -6.19
C ILE A 139 10.69 -3.47 -6.99
N ARG A 140 11.21 -3.51 -8.22
CA ARG A 140 11.23 -4.70 -9.08
C ARG A 140 11.87 -5.88 -8.38
N ALA A 141 13.08 -5.69 -7.83
CA ALA A 141 13.81 -6.76 -7.15
C ALA A 141 12.99 -7.36 -5.99
N LYS A 142 12.31 -6.50 -5.20
CA LYS A 142 11.43 -6.94 -4.10
C LYS A 142 10.15 -7.64 -4.59
N LEU A 143 9.62 -7.28 -5.76
CA LEU A 143 8.47 -7.98 -6.36
C LEU A 143 8.90 -9.32 -7.00
N ALA A 144 10.10 -9.38 -7.56
CA ALA A 144 10.67 -10.59 -8.14
C ALA A 144 10.81 -11.71 -7.10
N THR A 145 11.14 -11.38 -5.84
CA THR A 145 11.16 -12.40 -4.75
C THR A 145 9.79 -13.03 -4.48
N LEU A 146 8.72 -12.42 -4.97
CA LEU A 146 7.34 -12.93 -4.89
C LEU A 146 6.82 -13.45 -6.25
N GLY A 147 7.63 -13.39 -7.31
CA GLY A 147 7.19 -13.71 -8.68
C GLY A 147 6.21 -12.68 -9.29
N LEU A 148 6.19 -11.46 -8.77
CA LEU A 148 5.24 -10.39 -9.16
C LEU A 148 5.93 -9.20 -9.87
N ASP A 149 7.16 -9.37 -10.34
CA ASP A 149 7.95 -8.29 -10.96
C ASP A 149 7.28 -7.70 -12.20
N ARG A 150 6.60 -8.53 -12.99
CA ARG A 150 5.82 -8.09 -14.18
C ARG A 150 4.75 -7.05 -13.85
N ARG A 151 4.22 -7.03 -12.61
CA ARG A 151 3.20 -6.05 -12.20
C ARG A 151 3.75 -4.63 -12.17
N LEU A 152 5.03 -4.44 -11.82
CA LEU A 152 5.64 -3.12 -11.84
C LEU A 152 5.79 -2.60 -13.26
N ASP A 153 6.20 -3.47 -14.19
CA ASP A 153 6.42 -3.07 -15.58
C ASP A 153 5.13 -2.76 -16.30
N TRP A 154 4.12 -3.59 -16.04
CA TRP A 154 2.77 -3.33 -16.48
C TRP A 154 2.26 -1.98 -15.95
N LEU A 155 2.51 -1.65 -14.68
CA LEU A 155 2.16 -0.33 -14.13
C LEU A 155 2.95 0.80 -14.80
N VAL A 156 4.25 0.62 -15.01
CA VAL A 156 5.14 1.61 -15.65
C VAL A 156 4.69 1.89 -17.10
N ASP A 157 4.35 0.85 -17.86
CA ASP A 157 3.88 0.96 -19.25
C ASP A 157 2.50 1.67 -19.32
N ASN A 158 1.56 1.29 -18.45
CA ASN A 158 0.28 1.99 -18.35
C ASN A 158 0.45 3.46 -17.91
N THR A 159 1.34 3.73 -16.97
CA THR A 159 1.63 5.10 -16.53
C THR A 159 2.27 5.92 -17.66
N ALA A 160 3.20 5.34 -18.41
CA ALA A 160 3.83 5.99 -19.56
C ALA A 160 2.81 6.24 -20.70
N HIS A 161 1.89 5.30 -20.92
CA HIS A 161 0.76 5.49 -21.85
C HIS A 161 -0.10 6.68 -21.42
N ALA A 162 -0.54 6.69 -20.15
CA ALA A 162 -1.41 7.72 -19.62
C ALA A 162 -0.76 9.11 -19.66
N VAL A 163 0.53 9.20 -19.34
CA VAL A 163 1.31 10.45 -19.44
C VAL A 163 1.42 10.94 -20.89
N ARG A 164 1.63 10.05 -21.86
CA ARG A 164 1.67 10.41 -23.30
C ARG A 164 0.34 10.98 -23.77
N GLU A 165 -0.76 10.36 -23.36
CA GLU A 165 -2.11 10.81 -23.70
C GLU A 165 -2.40 12.20 -23.12
N GLU A 166 -2.12 12.41 -21.83
CA GLU A 166 -2.33 13.70 -21.20
C GLU A 166 -1.42 14.80 -21.79
N LEU A 167 -0.18 14.49 -22.18
CA LEU A 167 0.71 15.43 -22.88
C LEU A 167 0.19 15.85 -24.26
N GLY A 168 -0.68 15.06 -24.88
CA GLY A 168 -1.40 15.43 -26.11
C GLY A 168 -2.51 16.47 -25.89
N SER A 169 -2.89 16.72 -24.63
CA SER A 169 -3.90 17.72 -24.25
C SER A 169 -3.28 19.06 -23.84
N ARG A 170 -4.12 20.09 -23.65
CA ARG A 170 -3.67 21.40 -23.18
C ARG A 170 -3.40 21.37 -21.68
N LEU A 171 -2.12 21.34 -21.31
CA LEU A 171 -1.66 21.30 -19.91
C LEU A 171 -1.05 22.64 -19.44
N PRO A 172 -1.16 22.97 -18.14
CA PRO A 172 -0.31 23.98 -17.51
C PRO A 172 1.18 23.62 -17.66
N GLN A 173 2.02 24.65 -17.76
CA GLN A 173 3.45 24.46 -18.06
C GLN A 173 4.19 23.61 -17.02
N GLU A 174 3.85 23.75 -15.74
CA GLU A 174 4.44 22.96 -14.65
C GLU A 174 4.13 21.47 -14.81
N TRP A 175 2.86 21.12 -15.01
CA TRP A 175 2.42 19.75 -15.24
C TRP A 175 3.03 19.15 -16.50
N ALA A 176 3.12 19.92 -17.59
CA ALA A 176 3.78 19.46 -18.81
C ALA A 176 5.27 19.12 -18.57
N ARG A 177 6.00 19.92 -17.77
CA ARG A 177 7.40 19.61 -17.42
C ARG A 177 7.48 18.34 -16.58
N ARG A 178 6.61 18.20 -15.58
CA ARG A 178 6.57 17.03 -14.70
C ARG A 178 6.28 15.74 -15.47
N TYR A 179 5.29 15.78 -16.35
CA TYR A 179 4.92 14.66 -17.21
C TYR A 179 6.04 14.27 -18.17
N ARG A 180 6.72 15.24 -18.81
CA ARG A 180 7.89 14.94 -19.66
C ARG A 180 9.02 14.29 -18.86
N ARG A 181 9.31 14.79 -17.65
CA ARG A 181 10.33 14.18 -16.77
C ARG A 181 9.96 12.75 -16.42
N ALA A 182 8.72 12.52 -16.01
CA ALA A 182 8.24 11.18 -15.69
C ALA A 182 8.34 10.25 -16.90
N LEU A 183 7.89 10.70 -18.07
CA LEU A 183 7.92 9.92 -19.30
C LEU A 183 9.33 9.46 -19.68
N VAL A 184 10.34 10.33 -19.56
CA VAL A 184 11.75 9.97 -19.84
C VAL A 184 12.22 8.82 -18.93
N VAL A 185 11.94 8.89 -17.62
CA VAL A 185 12.38 7.85 -16.68
C VAL A 185 11.63 6.54 -16.92
N LEU A 186 10.31 6.61 -17.13
CA LEU A 186 9.49 5.43 -17.38
C LEU A 186 9.89 4.74 -18.69
N GLN A 187 10.07 5.49 -19.78
CA GLN A 187 10.52 4.94 -21.07
C GLN A 187 11.91 4.34 -20.98
N SER A 188 12.86 5.03 -20.34
CA SER A 188 14.21 4.49 -20.15
C SER A 188 14.19 3.15 -19.41
N SER A 189 13.28 2.99 -18.44
CA SER A 189 13.10 1.71 -17.73
C SER A 189 12.49 0.63 -18.63
N LEU A 190 11.56 0.96 -19.52
CA LEU A 190 10.93 0.01 -20.43
C LEU A 190 11.90 -0.45 -21.53
N ASP A 191 12.63 0.49 -22.14
CA ASP A 191 13.61 0.20 -23.18
C ASP A 191 14.68 -0.78 -22.68
N PHE A 192 15.15 -0.58 -21.43
CA PHE A 192 16.10 -1.48 -20.79
C PHE A 192 15.56 -2.93 -20.66
N LEU A 193 14.26 -3.10 -20.43
CA LEU A 193 13.64 -4.42 -20.30
C LEU A 193 13.43 -5.10 -21.63
N GLU A 194 13.02 -4.36 -22.67
CA GLU A 194 12.90 -4.92 -24.02
C GLU A 194 14.24 -5.53 -24.47
N HIS A 195 15.36 -4.88 -24.13
CA HIS A 195 16.68 -5.43 -24.38
C HIS A 195 16.97 -6.73 -23.60
N ARG A 196 16.46 -6.87 -22.37
CA ARG A 196 16.62 -8.09 -21.56
C ARG A 196 15.72 -9.23 -22.01
N GLU A 197 14.46 -8.96 -22.33
CA GLU A 197 13.50 -9.99 -22.77
C GLU A 197 13.90 -10.61 -24.11
N ARG A 198 14.40 -9.80 -25.06
CA ARG A 198 14.96 -10.30 -26.33
C ARG A 198 16.11 -11.30 -26.14
N ALA A 199 16.79 -11.28 -25.00
CA ALA A 199 17.88 -12.20 -24.66
C ALA A 199 17.43 -13.46 -23.88
N SER A 200 16.19 -13.50 -23.38
CA SER A 200 15.71 -14.51 -22.41
C SER A 200 14.46 -15.28 -22.89
N ALA A 201 14.15 -15.23 -24.18
CA ALA A 201 12.92 -15.77 -24.76
C ALA A 201 12.87 -17.31 -24.71
N ASP A 202 12.46 -17.92 -23.58
CA ASP A 202 12.20 -19.37 -23.55
C ASP A 202 11.31 -19.92 -22.40
N ALA A 203 10.44 -19.12 -21.78
CA ALA A 203 9.47 -19.66 -20.84
C ALA A 203 8.08 -19.03 -20.96
N ALA A 204 7.10 -19.83 -21.40
CA ALA A 204 5.69 -19.47 -21.31
C ALA A 204 5.26 -19.49 -19.83
N LEU A 205 5.27 -18.34 -19.18
CA LEU A 205 4.78 -18.19 -17.81
C LEU A 205 3.25 -18.14 -17.78
N PRO A 206 2.59 -18.71 -16.75
CA PRO A 206 1.16 -18.55 -16.58
C PRO A 206 0.78 -17.07 -16.41
N PRO A 207 -0.48 -16.69 -16.74
CA PRO A 207 -0.96 -15.32 -16.53
C PRO A 207 -0.94 -14.98 -15.04
N ASP A 208 -0.48 -13.77 -14.72
CA ASP A 208 -0.56 -13.21 -13.37
C ASP A 208 -1.97 -12.68 -13.12
N LEU A 209 -2.67 -13.23 -12.14
CA LEU A 209 -4.03 -12.82 -11.79
C LEU A 209 -3.98 -11.65 -10.81
N LEU A 210 -4.19 -10.43 -11.31
CA LEU A 210 -4.17 -9.23 -10.48
C LEU A 210 -5.48 -9.05 -9.70
N ASP A 211 -6.61 -9.29 -10.35
CA ASP A 211 -7.90 -8.98 -9.75
C ASP A 211 -8.41 -10.12 -8.88
N SER A 212 -8.70 -9.82 -7.61
CA SER A 212 -9.21 -10.80 -6.63
C SER A 212 -10.61 -11.36 -6.95
N HIS A 213 -11.34 -10.74 -7.88
CA HIS A 213 -12.65 -11.22 -8.33
C HIS A 213 -12.55 -12.37 -9.35
N ILE A 214 -11.37 -12.62 -9.94
CA ILE A 214 -11.14 -13.72 -10.89
C ILE A 214 -11.04 -15.03 -10.10
N ARG A 215 -12.18 -15.70 -9.92
CA ARG A 215 -12.28 -16.93 -9.10
C ARG A 215 -12.50 -18.20 -9.91
N THR A 216 -12.83 -18.08 -11.19
CA THR A 216 -13.19 -19.21 -12.06
C THR A 216 -12.46 -19.14 -13.39
N LYS A 217 -12.34 -20.28 -14.08
CA LYS A 217 -11.82 -20.32 -15.46
C LYS A 217 -12.68 -19.50 -16.43
N SER A 218 -13.99 -19.39 -16.17
CA SER A 218 -14.90 -18.59 -17.00
C SER A 218 -14.60 -17.10 -16.86
N THR A 219 -14.54 -16.60 -15.62
CA THR A 219 -14.18 -15.20 -15.34
C THR A 219 -12.78 -14.87 -15.86
N LEU A 220 -11.83 -15.80 -15.73
CA LEU A 220 -10.49 -15.63 -16.27
C LEU A 220 -10.49 -15.47 -17.79
N ARG A 221 -11.23 -16.32 -18.52
CA ARG A 221 -11.31 -16.22 -19.99
C ARG A 221 -11.96 -14.91 -20.44
N ALA A 222 -13.01 -14.45 -19.73
CA ALA A 222 -13.66 -13.19 -20.03
C ALA A 222 -12.66 -12.01 -19.88
N VAL A 223 -11.95 -11.95 -18.75
CA VAL A 223 -10.94 -10.91 -18.51
C VAL A 223 -9.79 -10.97 -19.52
N LEU A 224 -9.33 -12.16 -19.88
CA LEU A 224 -8.28 -12.33 -20.90
C LEU A 224 -8.73 -11.90 -22.30
N ALA A 225 -10.01 -12.08 -22.64
CA ALA A 225 -10.56 -11.66 -23.92
C ALA A 225 -10.62 -10.12 -24.06
N GLU A 226 -10.86 -9.42 -22.95
CA GLU A 226 -10.95 -7.97 -22.87
C GLU A 226 -9.62 -7.30 -22.47
N SER A 227 -8.55 -8.07 -22.37
CA SER A 227 -7.25 -7.56 -21.92
C SER A 227 -6.66 -6.57 -22.92
N SER A 228 -6.21 -5.43 -22.39
CA SER A 228 -5.51 -4.41 -23.17
C SER A 228 -4.23 -4.96 -23.83
N PRO A 229 -3.70 -4.32 -24.89
CA PRO A 229 -2.40 -4.70 -25.46
C PRO A 229 -1.26 -4.69 -24.42
N ILE A 230 -1.27 -3.74 -23.49
CA ILE A 230 -0.29 -3.64 -22.41
C ILE A 230 -0.43 -4.82 -21.45
N SER A 231 -1.65 -5.12 -20.99
CA SER A 231 -1.92 -6.26 -20.10
C SER A 231 -1.51 -7.59 -20.73
N ARG A 232 -1.77 -7.78 -22.03
CA ARG A 232 -1.34 -8.97 -22.78
C ARG A 232 0.18 -9.07 -22.88
N ARG A 233 0.87 -7.97 -23.19
CA ARG A 233 2.34 -7.92 -23.27
C ARG A 233 2.99 -8.41 -21.98
N TRP A 234 2.50 -7.93 -20.85
CA TRP A 234 3.06 -8.26 -19.53
C TRP A 234 2.46 -9.52 -18.90
N GLY A 235 1.53 -10.20 -19.58
CA GLY A 235 0.89 -11.42 -19.08
C GLY A 235 0.06 -11.20 -17.82
N ILE A 236 -0.53 -10.01 -17.64
CA ILE A 236 -1.36 -9.64 -16.48
C ILE A 236 -2.84 -9.81 -16.85
N ALA A 237 -3.56 -10.64 -16.10
CA ALA A 237 -5.01 -10.79 -16.20
C ALA A 237 -5.69 -9.79 -15.24
N THR A 238 -6.26 -8.74 -15.83
CA THR A 238 -6.98 -7.68 -15.10
C THR A 238 -8.04 -7.04 -15.98
N SER A 239 -9.14 -6.58 -15.38
CA SER A 239 -10.16 -5.76 -16.02
C SER A 239 -9.70 -4.32 -16.25
N LEU A 240 -8.62 -3.89 -15.59
CA LEU A 240 -8.07 -2.54 -15.73
C LEU A 240 -7.60 -2.26 -17.16
N GLN A 241 -7.98 -1.10 -17.66
CA GLN A 241 -7.65 -0.57 -18.98
C GLN A 241 -6.70 0.63 -18.88
N PRO A 242 -5.92 0.92 -19.93
CA PRO A 242 -5.05 2.10 -19.96
C PRO A 242 -5.78 3.40 -19.65
N GLN A 243 -7.06 3.50 -20.03
CA GLN A 243 -7.91 4.65 -19.72
C GLN A 243 -8.10 4.89 -18.22
N ASP A 244 -8.18 3.83 -17.40
CA ASP A 244 -8.35 3.98 -15.95
C ASP A 244 -7.15 4.72 -15.30
N PHE A 245 -5.96 4.57 -15.88
CA PHE A 245 -4.75 5.28 -15.45
C PHE A 245 -4.73 6.73 -15.93
N VAL A 246 -5.24 7.01 -17.14
CA VAL A 246 -5.45 8.38 -17.64
C VAL A 246 -6.41 9.13 -16.73
N ASP A 247 -7.54 8.51 -16.41
CA ASP A 247 -8.57 9.10 -15.57
C ASP A 247 -8.05 9.35 -14.15
N ALA A 248 -7.25 8.43 -13.59
CA ALA A 248 -6.60 8.60 -12.29
C ALA A 248 -5.58 9.75 -12.28
N LEU A 249 -4.75 9.90 -13.32
CA LEU A 249 -3.81 11.02 -13.45
C LEU A 249 -4.56 12.36 -13.53
N ARG A 250 -5.61 12.40 -14.37
CA ARG A 250 -6.43 13.59 -14.55
C ARG A 250 -7.13 14.00 -13.25
N ALA A 251 -7.76 13.05 -12.58
CA ALA A 251 -8.43 13.29 -11.31
C ALA A 251 -7.47 13.75 -10.20
N ALA A 252 -6.27 13.18 -10.12
CA ALA A 252 -5.24 13.62 -9.17
C ALA A 252 -4.81 15.07 -9.44
N ARG A 253 -4.54 15.41 -10.71
CA ARG A 253 -4.19 16.78 -11.10
C ARG A 253 -5.28 17.80 -10.77
N GLU A 254 -6.54 17.44 -10.97
CA GLU A 254 -7.68 18.36 -10.77
C GLU A 254 -8.04 18.54 -9.29
N SER A 255 -7.59 17.63 -8.42
CA SER A 255 -7.87 17.65 -6.97
C SER A 255 -6.69 18.12 -6.11
N GLY A 256 -5.50 18.29 -6.69
CA GLY A 256 -4.29 18.77 -6.01
C GLY A 256 -3.89 20.16 -6.49
#